data_AF-A0A9X2PXJ6-F1
#
_entry.id   AF-A0A9X2PXJ6-F1
#
_cell.length_a   1.000
_cell.length_b   1.000
_cell.length_c   1.000
_cell.angle_alpha   90.00
_cell.angle_beta   90.00
_cell.angle_gamma   90.00
#
_symmetry.space_group_name_H-M   'P 1'
#
loop_
_entity.id
_entity.type
_entity.pdbx_description
1 polymer ?
#
loop_
_entity_poly.entity_id
_entity_poly.type
_entity_poly.pdbx_seq_one_letter_code
_entity_poly.pdbx_strand_id
1 'polypeptide(L)'
;MTDIVVLERADEVGGVWRENRYPGCACDTASHLYSFSFAPKVDWSRRFAGRDEIFAYLKQCATQFGVRPHIRFGHAVRRAVWDEDDRRWHIETSEGTYVARALICGVGAHSQPLIPDLPGQERFEGRAFHSSGWPEGFDPSGRRVAVVGTGASAVQIVPALQPHVEHLTLFQRTPAWVVPHGDREIPPAVHELFRRVPMLLRAWRFALHHLREATGWLFWDRRVARLVEPLVRYWMRSQISDPDLLETLIPDYALGCKRILHSDTYLPVLSEPNVTVVDGAAREVHPEGVSGPEGVSGPAGPRDADVIVYCTGFQSTKMPLSHSIYGREGRALAETWGDSPRAHLGTTVAGYPNLFLLRGPNTGLGHNSILPMIEAQIEHILGALRHMGDTGIAAVEPRAAAQARFVRQVDRWSEGTVWTDGGCRSWYLDATGRNAVLWPRSVAAFRRRVTDFDPSEYATIRHTRRPAAAR
;
A
#
# COMPACT_ATOMS: atom_id res chain seq x y z
N MET A 1 3.76 -16.02 -24.75
CA MET A 1 5.03 -15.74 -24.06
C MET A 1 5.29 -16.87 -23.09
N THR A 2 6.38 -17.61 -23.25
CA THR A 2 6.68 -18.82 -22.46
C THR A 2 7.95 -18.67 -21.63
N ASP A 3 8.71 -17.59 -21.82
CA ASP A 3 9.93 -17.27 -21.10
C ASP A 3 9.67 -16.12 -20.12
N ILE A 4 9.49 -16.47 -18.85
CA ILE A 4 9.20 -15.55 -17.74
C ILE A 4 9.86 -16.08 -16.47
N VAL A 5 10.47 -15.16 -15.71
CA VAL A 5 10.97 -15.38 -14.36
C VAL A 5 10.45 -14.28 -13.44
N VAL A 6 10.06 -14.66 -12.22
CA VAL A 6 9.67 -13.75 -11.13
C VAL A 6 10.74 -13.86 -10.05
N LEU A 7 11.31 -12.73 -9.64
CA LEU A 7 12.34 -12.66 -8.62
C LEU A 7 11.72 -12.15 -7.32
N GLU A 8 11.75 -12.95 -6.25
CA GLU A 8 11.21 -12.62 -4.93
C GLU A 8 12.32 -12.77 -3.88
N ARG A 9 12.49 -11.74 -3.03
CA ARG A 9 13.54 -11.72 -2.00
C ARG A 9 13.27 -12.71 -0.88
N ALA A 10 12.00 -12.98 -0.58
CA ALA A 10 11.61 -13.89 0.47
C ALA A 10 11.46 -15.33 -0.02
N ASP A 11 10.99 -16.18 0.87
CA ASP A 11 10.87 -17.63 0.75
C ASP A 11 9.50 -18.11 0.21
N GLU A 12 8.51 -17.22 0.13
CA GLU A 12 7.15 -17.56 -0.28
C GLU A 12 6.43 -16.38 -0.97
N VAL A 13 5.37 -16.66 -1.72
CA VAL A 13 4.49 -15.62 -2.30
C VAL A 13 3.78 -14.80 -1.21
N GLY A 14 2.99 -13.79 -1.60
CA GLY A 14 2.05 -13.11 -0.71
C GLY A 14 2.40 -11.66 -0.39
N GLY A 15 3.66 -11.24 -0.54
CA GLY A 15 4.09 -9.86 -0.35
C GLY A 15 3.71 -9.34 1.03
N VAL A 16 2.94 -8.25 1.11
CA VAL A 16 2.50 -7.66 2.38
C VAL A 16 1.76 -8.64 3.29
N TRP A 17 1.03 -9.61 2.71
CA TRP A 17 0.33 -10.64 3.49
C TRP A 17 1.26 -11.72 4.01
N ARG A 18 2.47 -11.87 3.47
CA ARG A 18 3.51 -12.73 4.07
C ARG A 18 4.22 -12.02 5.22
N GLU A 19 4.58 -10.76 5.01
CA GLU A 19 5.41 -9.95 5.92
C GLU A 19 4.66 -9.51 7.19
N ASN A 20 3.47 -8.95 7.05
CA ASN A 20 2.75 -8.35 8.18
C ASN A 20 2.06 -9.45 8.99
N ARG A 21 2.69 -9.86 10.09
CA ARG A 21 2.21 -10.94 10.99
C ARG A 21 1.71 -10.44 12.34
N TYR A 22 1.55 -9.13 12.49
CA TYR A 22 1.10 -8.52 13.73
C TYR A 22 -0.35 -8.92 14.07
N PRO A 23 -0.74 -8.97 15.35
CA PRO A 23 -2.07 -9.39 15.78
C PRO A 23 -3.14 -8.41 15.27
N GLY A 24 -4.27 -8.95 14.82
CA GLY A 24 -5.36 -8.16 14.23
C GLY A 24 -5.13 -7.75 12.77
N CYS A 25 -4.05 -8.17 12.11
CA CYS A 25 -3.79 -7.85 10.71
C CYS A 25 -4.93 -8.36 9.79
N ALA A 26 -5.65 -7.43 9.17
CA ALA A 26 -6.79 -7.72 8.31
C ALA A 26 -6.89 -6.71 7.15
N CYS A 27 -7.62 -7.07 6.11
CA CYS A 27 -7.90 -6.17 4.99
C CYS A 27 -8.98 -5.14 5.35
N ASP A 28 -8.83 -3.90 4.92
CA ASP A 28 -9.85 -2.84 5.04
C ASP A 28 -10.80 -2.79 3.82
N THR A 29 -10.64 -3.75 2.89
CA THR A 29 -11.49 -3.92 1.73
C THR A 29 -12.28 -5.21 1.90
N ALA A 30 -13.57 -5.18 1.58
CA ALA A 30 -14.43 -6.35 1.69
C ALA A 30 -13.82 -7.56 0.96
N SER A 31 -13.77 -8.73 1.60
CA SER A 31 -13.02 -9.90 1.14
C SER A 31 -13.43 -10.34 -0.27
N HIS A 32 -14.73 -10.32 -0.54
CA HIS A 32 -15.26 -10.63 -1.88
C HIS A 32 -14.85 -9.62 -2.96
N LEU A 33 -14.39 -8.42 -2.63
CA LEU A 33 -13.84 -7.44 -3.57
C LEU A 33 -12.30 -7.48 -3.61
N TYR A 34 -11.67 -8.01 -2.55
CA TYR A 34 -10.23 -8.20 -2.41
C TYR A 34 -9.79 -9.62 -2.82
N SER A 35 -10.28 -10.08 -3.97
CA SER A 35 -9.81 -11.29 -4.62
C SER A 35 -9.74 -11.06 -6.13
N PHE A 36 -8.82 -11.74 -6.82
CA PHE A 36 -8.62 -11.60 -8.26
C PHE A 36 -9.93 -11.81 -9.02
N SER A 37 -10.16 -11.03 -10.08
CA SER A 37 -11.39 -11.11 -10.87
C SER A 37 -11.55 -12.45 -11.58
N PHE A 38 -10.43 -13.09 -11.94
CA PHE A 38 -10.36 -14.42 -12.56
C PHE A 38 -10.35 -15.57 -11.55
N ALA A 39 -10.21 -15.30 -10.25
CA ALA A 39 -10.20 -16.30 -9.18
C ALA A 39 -10.99 -15.84 -7.95
N PRO A 40 -12.31 -15.59 -8.08
CA PRO A 40 -13.14 -15.20 -6.94
C PRO A 40 -13.20 -16.32 -5.90
N LYS A 41 -12.86 -16.01 -4.64
CA LYS A 41 -13.06 -16.92 -3.51
C LYS A 41 -14.48 -16.77 -2.97
N VAL A 42 -15.15 -17.90 -2.75
CA VAL A 42 -16.58 -17.99 -2.38
C VAL A 42 -16.78 -18.02 -0.88
N ASP A 43 -15.88 -18.68 -0.18
CA ASP A 43 -15.99 -19.11 1.21
C ASP A 43 -15.12 -18.26 2.15
N TRP A 44 -15.10 -16.94 1.92
CA TRP A 44 -14.44 -16.02 2.85
C TRP A 44 -15.06 -16.14 4.25
N SER A 45 -14.25 -16.30 5.29
CA SER A 45 -14.75 -16.47 6.67
C SER A 45 -15.49 -15.24 7.18
N ARG A 46 -15.01 -14.04 6.82
CA ARG A 46 -15.51 -12.75 7.32
C ARG A 46 -15.62 -11.73 6.19
N ARG A 47 -16.43 -10.69 6.43
CA ARG A 47 -16.58 -9.55 5.52
C ARG A 47 -15.24 -8.89 5.21
N PHE A 48 -14.35 -8.83 6.20
CA PHE A 48 -12.97 -8.35 6.06
C PHE A 48 -12.01 -9.44 6.55
N ALA A 49 -11.40 -10.15 5.61
CA ALA A 49 -10.58 -11.31 5.91
C ALA A 49 -9.28 -10.92 6.64
N GLY A 50 -8.92 -11.75 7.61
CA GLY A 50 -7.63 -11.68 8.29
C GLY A 50 -6.48 -12.06 7.36
N ARG A 51 -5.26 -11.67 7.75
CA ARG A 51 -4.03 -11.90 6.99
C ARG A 51 -3.83 -13.35 6.57
N ASP A 52 -4.04 -14.30 7.48
CA ASP A 52 -3.76 -15.72 7.22
C ASP A 52 -4.66 -16.30 6.13
N GLU A 53 -5.94 -15.93 6.11
CA GLU A 53 -6.88 -16.38 5.08
C GLU A 53 -6.51 -15.81 3.70
N ILE A 54 -6.12 -14.53 3.63
CA ILE A 54 -5.68 -13.90 2.40
C ILE A 54 -4.36 -14.51 1.92
N PHE A 55 -3.42 -14.77 2.83
CA PHE A 55 -2.17 -15.41 2.50
C PHE A 55 -2.38 -16.83 1.95
N ALA A 56 -3.25 -17.61 2.58
CA ALA A 56 -3.65 -18.94 2.09
C ALA A 56 -4.29 -18.86 0.70
N TYR A 57 -5.19 -17.89 0.46
CA TYR A 57 -5.78 -17.64 -0.85
C TYR A 57 -4.72 -17.35 -1.93
N LEU A 58 -3.74 -16.48 -1.64
CA LEU A 58 -2.66 -16.17 -2.59
C LEU A 58 -1.78 -17.38 -2.89
N LYS A 59 -1.47 -18.20 -1.88
CA LYS A 59 -0.75 -19.47 -2.08
C LYS A 59 -1.54 -20.43 -2.97
N GLN A 60 -2.85 -20.56 -2.71
CA GLN A 60 -3.74 -21.38 -3.52
C GLN A 60 -3.76 -20.91 -4.98
N CYS A 61 -3.90 -19.61 -5.24
CA CYS A 61 -3.85 -19.06 -6.60
C CYS A 61 -2.50 -19.33 -7.28
N ALA A 62 -1.38 -19.12 -6.58
CA ALA A 62 -0.06 -19.38 -7.14
C ALA A 62 0.13 -20.84 -7.58
N THR A 63 -0.43 -21.79 -6.82
CA THR A 63 -0.44 -23.22 -7.18
C THR A 63 -1.42 -23.51 -8.31
N GLN A 64 -2.67 -23.06 -8.20
CA GLN A 64 -3.75 -23.33 -9.16
C GLN A 64 -3.40 -22.85 -10.58
N PHE A 65 -2.77 -21.67 -10.69
CA PHE A 65 -2.40 -21.09 -11.98
C PHE A 65 -0.96 -21.43 -12.41
N GLY A 66 -0.29 -22.34 -11.70
CA GLY A 66 1.04 -22.83 -12.09
C GLY A 66 2.13 -21.75 -12.09
N VAL A 67 2.02 -20.73 -11.24
CA VAL A 67 2.97 -19.60 -11.23
C VAL A 67 4.25 -19.95 -10.44
N ARG A 68 4.14 -20.79 -9.40
CA ARG A 68 5.28 -21.12 -8.50
C ARG A 68 6.57 -21.56 -9.23
N PRO A 69 6.53 -22.41 -10.28
CA PRO A 69 7.75 -22.80 -11.02
C PRO A 69 8.51 -21.64 -11.68
N HIS A 70 7.82 -20.53 -11.97
CA HIS A 70 8.42 -19.33 -12.56
C HIS A 70 9.05 -18.41 -11.51
N ILE A 71 8.85 -18.68 -10.23
CA ILE A 71 9.37 -17.85 -9.14
C ILE A 71 10.76 -18.35 -8.72
N ARG A 72 11.65 -17.41 -8.46
CA ARG A 72 12.93 -17.63 -7.79
C ARG A 72 12.87 -16.90 -6.45
N PHE A 73 12.67 -17.67 -5.39
CA PHE A 73 12.68 -17.19 -4.00
C PHE A 73 14.12 -16.98 -3.52
N GLY A 74 14.32 -16.14 -2.51
CA GLY A 74 15.66 -15.75 -2.04
C GLY A 74 16.45 -14.90 -3.03
N HIS A 75 15.83 -14.41 -4.11
CA HIS A 75 16.48 -13.64 -5.17
C HIS A 75 16.15 -12.15 -5.02
N ALA A 76 16.87 -11.47 -4.14
CA ALA A 76 16.74 -10.03 -3.98
C ALA A 76 17.41 -9.31 -5.16
N VAL A 77 16.65 -8.57 -5.96
CA VAL A 77 17.20 -7.70 -7.01
C VAL A 77 17.96 -6.54 -6.35
N ARG A 78 19.23 -6.37 -6.74
CA ARG A 78 20.13 -5.33 -6.21
C ARG A 78 20.36 -4.20 -7.21
N ARG A 79 20.38 -4.52 -8.50
CA ARG A 79 20.65 -3.58 -9.59
C ARG A 79 19.96 -4.05 -10.88
N ALA A 80 19.42 -3.14 -11.65
CA ALA A 80 18.88 -3.40 -12.98
C ALA A 80 19.26 -2.25 -13.92
N VAL A 81 19.93 -2.55 -15.04
CA VAL A 81 20.47 -1.56 -15.97
C VAL A 81 19.93 -1.82 -17.36
N TRP A 82 19.41 -0.80 -18.02
CA TRP A 82 19.09 -0.85 -19.43
C TRP A 82 20.37 -0.74 -20.27
N ASP A 83 20.60 -1.73 -21.12
CA ASP A 83 21.69 -1.73 -22.09
C ASP A 83 21.16 -1.28 -23.46
N GLU A 84 21.74 -0.22 -24.02
CA GLU A 84 21.31 0.38 -25.29
C GLU A 84 21.71 -0.44 -26.52
N ASP A 85 22.81 -1.20 -26.43
CA ASP A 85 23.35 -1.98 -27.53
C ASP A 85 22.59 -3.31 -27.67
N ASP A 86 22.36 -3.99 -26.55
CA ASP A 86 21.59 -5.24 -26.44
C ASP A 86 20.07 -5.00 -26.45
N ARG A 87 19.63 -3.80 -26.03
CA ARG A 87 18.21 -3.43 -25.83
C ARG A 87 17.52 -4.38 -24.86
N ARG A 88 18.20 -4.63 -23.74
CA ARG A 88 17.74 -5.52 -22.68
C ARG A 88 18.08 -4.94 -21.32
N TRP A 89 17.35 -5.40 -20.32
CA TRP A 89 17.64 -5.20 -18.92
C TRP A 89 18.62 -6.25 -18.44
N HIS A 90 19.74 -5.80 -17.89
CA HIS A 90 20.71 -6.62 -17.15
C HIS A 90 20.43 -6.45 -15.67
N ILE A 91 20.10 -7.55 -14.99
CA ILE A 91 19.53 -7.57 -13.64
C ILE A 91 20.47 -8.38 -12.73
N GLU A 92 21.02 -7.73 -11.72
CA GLU A 92 21.84 -8.35 -10.68
C GLU A 92 20.98 -8.66 -9.46
N THR A 93 21.11 -9.88 -8.95
CA THR A 93 20.41 -10.36 -7.75
C THR A 93 21.41 -10.85 -6.71
N SER A 94 20.92 -11.23 -5.52
CA SER A 94 21.72 -11.92 -4.50
C SER A 94 22.32 -13.24 -4.98
N GLU A 95 21.67 -13.92 -5.94
CA GLU A 95 21.99 -15.28 -6.37
C GLU A 95 22.55 -15.36 -7.81
N GLY A 96 22.81 -14.21 -8.44
CA GLY A 96 23.36 -14.15 -9.80
C GLY A 96 22.68 -13.12 -10.71
N THR A 97 22.98 -13.20 -12.01
CA THR A 97 22.57 -12.22 -13.02
C THR A 97 21.54 -12.78 -14.00
N TYR A 98 20.59 -11.95 -14.41
CA TYR A 98 19.56 -12.25 -15.38
C TYR A 98 19.55 -11.20 -16.49
N VAL A 99 19.18 -11.60 -17.72
CA VAL A 99 19.00 -10.68 -18.84
C VAL A 99 17.58 -10.83 -19.38
N ALA A 100 16.85 -9.73 -19.47
CA ALA A 100 15.44 -9.75 -19.86
C ALA A 100 15.12 -8.66 -20.89
N ARG A 101 14.18 -8.94 -21.82
CA ARG A 101 13.71 -7.93 -22.77
C ARG A 101 12.90 -6.83 -22.08
N ALA A 102 12.09 -7.21 -21.08
CA ALA A 102 11.24 -6.31 -20.32
C ALA A 102 11.40 -6.55 -18.83
N LEU A 103 11.31 -5.47 -18.06
CA LEU A 103 11.37 -5.49 -16.60
C LEU A 103 10.03 -5.01 -16.04
N ILE A 104 9.35 -5.85 -15.27
CA ILE A 104 8.08 -5.52 -14.62
C ILE A 104 8.31 -5.43 -13.11
N CYS A 105 8.23 -4.22 -12.55
CA CYS A 105 8.39 -3.97 -11.13
C CYS A 105 7.07 -4.16 -10.38
N GLY A 106 6.94 -5.29 -9.69
CA GLY A 106 5.82 -5.64 -8.80
C GLY A 106 6.16 -5.51 -7.30
N VAL A 107 7.02 -4.57 -6.93
CA VAL A 107 7.70 -4.52 -5.61
C VAL A 107 6.84 -3.99 -4.45
N GLY A 108 5.62 -3.55 -4.76
CA GLY A 108 4.65 -3.02 -3.80
C GLY A 108 5.01 -1.61 -3.27
N ALA A 109 4.00 -0.89 -2.80
CA ALA A 109 4.14 0.48 -2.28
C ALA A 109 4.43 0.53 -0.75
N HIS A 110 4.36 -0.60 -0.06
CA HIS A 110 4.45 -0.68 1.41
C HIS A 110 5.36 -1.84 1.85
N SER A 111 6.59 -1.87 1.32
CA SER A 111 7.54 -2.97 1.52
C SER A 111 8.79 -2.59 2.30
N GLN A 112 9.06 -1.29 2.48
CA GLN A 112 10.18 -0.77 3.28
C GLN A 112 9.64 -0.05 4.52
N PRO A 113 9.83 -0.62 5.72
CA PRO A 113 9.35 -0.01 6.95
C PRO A 113 10.03 1.34 7.20
N LEU A 114 9.28 2.29 7.74
CA LEU A 114 9.82 3.56 8.19
C LEU A 114 10.09 3.47 9.68
N ILE A 115 11.31 3.07 10.06
CA ILE A 115 11.72 3.10 11.48
C ILE A 115 12.15 4.53 11.81
N PRO A 116 11.53 5.20 12.80
CA PRO A 116 11.94 6.54 13.18
C PRO A 116 13.32 6.49 13.83
N ASP A 117 14.18 7.44 13.48
CA ASP A 117 15.47 7.64 14.12
C ASP A 117 15.25 8.48 15.39
N LEU A 118 15.03 7.81 16.52
CA LEU A 118 14.82 8.45 17.82
C LEU A 118 16.14 8.45 18.60
N PRO A 119 16.57 9.59 19.16
CA PRO A 119 17.74 9.63 20.05
C PRO A 119 17.64 8.58 21.16
N GLY A 120 18.74 7.86 21.41
CA GLY A 120 18.86 6.88 22.48
C GLY A 120 18.23 5.52 22.22
N GLN A 121 17.73 5.26 21.01
CA GLN A 121 17.12 3.98 20.63
C GLN A 121 18.07 2.80 20.82
N GLU A 122 19.39 3.01 20.68
CA GLU A 122 20.43 2.02 20.90
C GLU A 122 20.63 1.62 22.37
N ARG A 123 20.13 2.43 23.31
CA ARG A 123 20.28 2.22 24.76
C ARG A 123 19.09 1.48 25.38
N PHE A 124 18.02 1.23 24.61
CA PHE A 124 16.82 0.58 25.11
C PHE A 124 17.14 -0.86 25.55
N GLU A 125 16.80 -1.19 26.79
CA GLU A 125 17.08 -2.53 27.35
C GLU A 125 15.98 -3.54 27.00
N GLY A 126 14.81 -3.04 26.59
CA GLY A 126 13.67 -3.84 26.15
C GLY A 126 13.74 -4.28 24.68
N ARG A 127 12.59 -4.70 24.14
CA ARG A 127 12.47 -5.14 22.74
C ARG A 127 11.83 -4.07 21.87
N ALA A 128 12.51 -3.64 20.80
CA ALA A 128 11.94 -2.70 19.84
C ALA A 128 11.82 -3.31 18.44
N PHE A 129 10.65 -3.20 17.81
CA PHE A 129 10.45 -3.70 16.44
C PHE A 129 9.35 -2.96 15.69
N HIS A 130 9.43 -2.97 14.36
CA HIS A 130 8.39 -2.40 13.50
C HIS A 130 7.25 -3.41 13.30
N SER A 131 6.01 -2.92 13.14
CA SER A 131 4.81 -3.75 12.91
C SER A 131 4.96 -4.78 11.79
N SER A 132 5.67 -4.44 10.70
CA SER A 132 5.92 -5.35 9.57
C SER A 132 6.96 -6.42 9.84
N GLY A 133 7.74 -6.30 10.92
CA GLY A 133 8.75 -7.27 11.36
C GLY A 133 8.34 -7.91 12.69
N TRP A 134 7.05 -8.23 12.82
CA TRP A 134 6.50 -8.76 14.05
C TRP A 134 7.19 -10.08 14.45
N PRO A 135 7.80 -10.18 15.65
CA PRO A 135 8.52 -11.37 16.04
C PRO A 135 7.61 -12.57 16.20
N GLU A 136 8.06 -13.73 15.73
CA GLU A 136 7.36 -15.00 15.90
C GLU A 136 7.29 -15.38 17.39
N GLY A 137 6.12 -15.86 17.83
CA GLY A 137 5.90 -16.29 19.22
C GLY A 137 5.98 -15.18 20.27
N PHE A 138 5.89 -13.90 19.88
CA PHE A 138 5.87 -12.80 20.84
C PHE A 138 4.64 -12.85 21.75
N ASP A 139 4.88 -13.00 23.05
CA ASP A 139 3.85 -12.95 24.09
C ASP A 139 3.81 -11.55 24.75
N PRO A 140 2.72 -10.78 24.58
CA PRO A 140 2.54 -9.47 25.20
C PRO A 140 2.11 -9.53 26.68
N SER A 141 1.82 -10.72 27.22
CA SER A 141 1.21 -10.90 28.53
C SER A 141 2.04 -10.26 29.65
N GLY A 142 1.41 -9.37 30.43
CA GLY A 142 2.05 -8.72 31.57
C GLY A 142 3.21 -7.77 31.22
N ARG A 143 3.33 -7.34 29.96
CA ARG A 143 4.34 -6.36 29.54
C ARG A 143 3.78 -4.95 29.50
N ARG A 144 4.63 -3.95 29.71
CA ARG A 144 4.36 -2.54 29.40
C ARG A 144 4.79 -2.27 27.97
N VAL A 145 3.85 -1.83 27.12
CA VAL A 145 4.06 -1.70 25.67
C VAL A 145 3.86 -0.25 25.21
N ALA A 146 4.89 0.34 24.62
CA ALA A 146 4.82 1.61 23.92
C ALA A 146 4.52 1.39 22.42
N VAL A 147 3.44 1.97 21.92
CA VAL A 147 3.08 1.98 20.49
C VAL A 147 3.36 3.36 19.91
N VAL A 148 4.25 3.43 18.91
CA VAL A 148 4.63 4.70 18.26
C VAL A 148 3.91 4.82 16.93
N GLY A 149 2.98 5.78 16.83
CA GLY A 149 2.20 6.06 15.62
C GLY A 149 0.78 5.48 15.65
N THR A 150 -0.13 6.16 14.95
CA THR A 150 -1.59 5.90 14.96
C THR A 150 -2.14 5.59 13.56
N GLY A 151 -1.31 4.99 12.70
CA GLY A 151 -1.69 4.59 11.36
C GLY A 151 -2.55 3.32 11.32
N ALA A 152 -2.73 2.77 10.11
CA ALA A 152 -3.53 1.56 9.89
C ALA A 152 -3.06 0.35 10.72
N SER A 153 -1.74 0.17 10.90
CA SER A 153 -1.21 -0.90 11.75
C SER A 153 -1.63 -0.73 13.21
N ALA A 154 -1.55 0.49 13.75
CA ALA A 154 -1.88 0.75 15.16
C ALA A 154 -3.36 0.50 15.46
N VAL A 155 -4.25 0.87 14.54
CA VAL A 155 -5.70 0.66 14.68
C VAL A 155 -6.08 -0.82 14.81
N GLN A 156 -5.24 -1.72 14.29
CA GLN A 156 -5.41 -3.16 14.41
C GLN A 156 -4.64 -3.74 15.61
N ILE A 157 -3.41 -3.28 15.84
CA ILE A 157 -2.52 -3.78 16.90
C ILE A 157 -3.02 -3.37 18.29
N VAL A 158 -3.39 -2.11 18.50
CA VAL A 158 -3.75 -1.60 19.83
C VAL A 158 -4.92 -2.38 20.44
N PRO A 159 -6.05 -2.59 19.74
CA PRO A 159 -7.16 -3.39 20.28
C PRO A 159 -6.80 -4.86 20.50
N ALA A 160 -5.87 -5.40 19.71
CA ALA A 160 -5.45 -6.79 19.85
C ALA A 160 -4.43 -6.99 20.98
N LEU A 161 -3.69 -5.95 21.38
CA LEU A 161 -2.73 -5.99 22.49
C LEU A 161 -3.33 -5.61 23.83
N GLN A 162 -4.18 -4.58 23.87
CA GLN A 162 -4.65 -3.98 25.12
C GLN A 162 -5.19 -4.97 26.16
N PRO A 163 -5.95 -6.02 25.80
CA PRO A 163 -6.47 -6.98 26.78
C PRO A 163 -5.40 -7.85 27.46
N HIS A 164 -4.20 -7.91 26.90
CA HIS A 164 -3.14 -8.84 27.31
C HIS A 164 -1.95 -8.14 27.98
N VAL A 165 -1.73 -6.87 27.70
CA VAL A 165 -0.60 -6.09 28.25
C VAL A 165 -0.93 -5.58 29.66
N GLU A 166 0.11 -5.41 30.49
CA GLU A 166 -0.04 -4.73 31.78
C GLU A 166 -0.44 -3.27 31.58
N HIS A 167 0.22 -2.58 30.65
CA HIS A 167 -0.05 -1.20 30.30
C HIS A 167 0.31 -0.92 28.83
N LEU A 168 -0.48 -0.08 28.16
CA LEU A 168 -0.24 0.36 26.78
C LEU A 168 -0.12 1.89 26.72
N THR A 169 1.03 2.38 26.27
CA THR A 169 1.25 3.81 26.01
C THR A 169 1.23 4.07 24.51
N LEU A 170 0.29 4.88 24.03
CA LEU A 170 0.15 5.22 22.61
C LEU A 170 0.67 6.63 22.33
N PHE A 171 1.74 6.75 21.54
CA PHE A 171 2.25 8.04 21.08
C PHE A 171 1.55 8.47 19.79
N GLN A 172 0.64 9.44 19.91
CA GLN A 172 -0.16 9.96 18.82
C GLN A 172 0.33 11.34 18.37
N ARG A 173 1.03 11.41 17.23
CA ARG A 173 1.40 12.70 16.65
C ARG A 173 0.23 13.45 16.00
N THR A 174 -0.68 12.72 15.36
CA THR A 174 -1.86 13.32 14.74
C THR A 174 -2.99 12.28 14.79
N PRO A 175 -4.18 12.63 15.29
CA PRO A 175 -5.32 11.73 15.27
C PRO A 175 -5.73 11.36 13.84
N ALA A 176 -6.29 10.17 13.68
CA ALA A 176 -6.80 9.67 12.42
C ALA A 176 -8.32 9.67 12.40
N TRP A 177 -8.91 9.89 11.22
CA TRP A 177 -10.35 9.66 11.03
C TRP A 177 -10.64 8.17 11.11
N VAL A 178 -11.44 7.77 12.11
CA VAL A 178 -11.91 6.40 12.29
C VAL A 178 -13.39 6.36 11.92
N VAL A 179 -13.79 5.36 11.16
CA VAL A 179 -15.18 5.12 10.76
C VAL A 179 -15.58 3.68 11.08
N PRO A 180 -16.89 3.38 11.13
CA PRO A 180 -17.35 2.01 11.36
C PRO A 180 -16.69 1.01 10.41
N HIS A 181 -16.27 -0.12 10.98
CA HIS A 181 -15.76 -1.24 10.20
C HIS A 181 -16.91 -2.13 9.75
N GLY A 182 -17.79 -2.52 10.68
CA GLY A 182 -18.94 -3.38 10.40
C GLY A 182 -18.53 -4.75 9.91
N ASP A 183 -17.42 -5.27 10.45
CA ASP A 183 -16.94 -6.62 10.16
C ASP A 183 -17.80 -7.68 10.85
N ARG A 184 -18.08 -8.76 10.13
CA ARG A 184 -18.95 -9.86 10.57
C ARG A 184 -18.53 -11.15 9.90
N GLU A 185 -18.76 -12.26 10.59
CA GLU A 185 -18.66 -13.58 9.99
C GLU A 185 -19.68 -13.73 8.87
N ILE A 186 -19.26 -14.39 7.79
CA ILE A 186 -20.14 -14.73 6.68
C ILE A 186 -20.74 -16.10 6.99
N PRO A 187 -22.08 -16.21 7.14
CA PRO A 187 -22.70 -17.49 7.49
C PRO A 187 -22.45 -18.57 6.43
N PRO A 188 -22.29 -19.86 6.82
CA PRO A 188 -22.10 -20.95 5.87
C PRO A 188 -23.20 -21.08 4.80
N ALA A 189 -24.44 -20.71 5.16
CA ALA A 189 -25.56 -20.68 4.22
C ALA A 189 -25.34 -19.70 3.05
N VAL A 190 -24.64 -18.58 3.28
CA VAL A 190 -24.29 -17.62 2.23
C VAL A 190 -23.24 -18.21 1.29
N HIS A 191 -22.24 -18.92 1.82
CA HIS A 191 -21.27 -19.63 0.98
C HIS A 191 -21.95 -20.67 0.10
N GLU A 192 -22.86 -21.46 0.66
CA GLU A 192 -23.61 -22.47 -0.07
C GLU A 192 -24.48 -21.85 -1.17
N LEU A 193 -25.13 -20.72 -0.88
CA LEU A 193 -25.90 -19.97 -1.87
C LEU A 193 -25.01 -19.50 -3.03
N PHE A 194 -23.82 -18.97 -2.74
CA PHE A 194 -22.87 -18.55 -3.77
C PHE A 194 -22.30 -19.72 -4.57
N ARG A 195 -22.11 -20.91 -3.96
CA ARG A 195 -21.71 -22.12 -4.69
C ARG A 195 -22.81 -22.59 -5.65
N ARG A 196 -24.07 -22.60 -5.21
CA ARG A 196 -25.23 -23.02 -6.02
C ARG A 196 -25.56 -22.04 -7.13
N VAL A 197 -25.42 -20.74 -6.87
CA VAL A 197 -25.76 -19.68 -7.81
C VAL A 197 -24.58 -18.71 -7.95
N PRO A 198 -23.54 -19.05 -8.76
CA PRO A 198 -22.34 -18.21 -8.93
C PRO A 198 -22.63 -16.79 -9.44
N MET A 199 -23.76 -16.59 -10.13
CA MET A 199 -24.20 -15.26 -10.56
C MET A 199 -24.53 -14.33 -9.39
N LEU A 200 -24.99 -14.86 -8.25
CA LEU A 200 -25.22 -14.05 -7.05
C LEU A 200 -23.91 -13.52 -6.47
N LEU A 201 -22.84 -14.32 -6.46
CA LEU A 201 -21.53 -13.84 -6.07
C LEU A 201 -21.04 -12.72 -7.01
N ARG A 202 -21.22 -12.89 -8.32
CA ARG A 202 -20.87 -11.85 -9.31
C ARG A 202 -21.67 -10.56 -9.08
N ALA A 203 -22.98 -10.67 -8.87
CA ALA A 203 -23.85 -9.52 -8.58
C ALA A 203 -23.46 -8.85 -7.25
N TRP A 204 -23.13 -9.63 -6.23
CA TRP A 204 -22.67 -9.13 -4.94
C TRP A 204 -21.34 -8.37 -5.06
N ARG A 205 -20.37 -8.93 -5.79
CA ARG A 205 -19.10 -8.26 -6.10
C ARG A 205 -19.31 -6.95 -6.85
N PHE A 206 -20.22 -6.96 -7.84
CA PHE A 206 -20.58 -5.77 -8.60
C PHE A 206 -21.20 -4.69 -7.69
N ALA A 207 -22.14 -5.07 -6.83
CA ALA A 207 -22.76 -4.16 -5.86
C ALA A 207 -21.73 -3.57 -4.89
N LEU A 208 -20.84 -4.40 -4.32
CA LEU A 208 -19.75 -3.94 -3.45
C LEU A 208 -18.81 -2.97 -4.17
N HIS A 209 -18.44 -3.27 -5.41
CA HIS A 209 -17.59 -2.40 -6.23
C HIS A 209 -18.23 -1.02 -6.42
N HIS A 210 -19.51 -0.98 -6.78
CA HIS A 210 -20.21 0.29 -7.01
C HIS A 210 -20.50 1.08 -5.74
N LEU A 211 -20.80 0.39 -4.63
CA LEU A 211 -20.91 1.02 -3.32
C LEU A 211 -19.59 1.70 -2.92
N ARG A 212 -18.46 1.01 -3.13
CA ARG A 212 -17.13 1.57 -2.87
C ARG A 212 -16.76 2.68 -3.85
N GLU A 213 -17.12 2.59 -5.12
CA GLU A 213 -16.97 3.69 -6.09
C GLU A 213 -17.73 4.94 -5.64
N ALA A 214 -18.96 4.80 -5.13
CA ALA A 214 -19.74 5.93 -4.64
C ALA A 214 -19.03 6.68 -3.50
N THR A 215 -18.32 5.97 -2.61
CA THR A 215 -17.51 6.62 -1.57
C THR A 215 -16.31 7.41 -2.11
N GLY A 216 -15.94 7.25 -3.38
CA GLY A 216 -14.92 8.07 -4.05
C GLY A 216 -15.26 9.56 -4.04
N TRP A 217 -16.55 9.93 -4.09
CA TRP A 217 -17.00 11.33 -4.01
C TRP A 217 -16.61 12.03 -2.72
N LEU A 218 -16.46 11.28 -1.62
CA LEU A 218 -15.94 11.81 -0.36
C LEU A 218 -14.55 12.43 -0.55
N PHE A 219 -13.74 11.85 -1.43
CA PHE A 219 -12.37 12.28 -1.66
C PHE A 219 -12.24 13.31 -2.77
N TRP A 220 -13.05 13.17 -3.83
CA TRP A 220 -12.95 14.04 -5.00
C TRP A 220 -13.66 15.38 -4.84
N ASP A 221 -14.69 15.47 -3.99
CA ASP A 221 -15.43 16.71 -3.74
C ASP A 221 -15.51 17.01 -2.23
N ARG A 222 -14.82 18.07 -1.81
CA ARG A 222 -14.78 18.53 -0.42
C ARG A 222 -16.15 18.92 0.13
N ARG A 223 -17.11 19.28 -0.72
CA ARG A 223 -18.49 19.60 -0.30
C ARG A 223 -19.17 18.36 0.26
N VAL A 224 -18.94 17.20 -0.36
CA VAL A 224 -19.43 15.91 0.12
C VAL A 224 -18.76 15.55 1.44
N ALA A 225 -17.44 15.73 1.55
CA ALA A 225 -16.73 15.52 2.81
C ALA A 225 -17.29 16.37 3.95
N ARG A 226 -17.52 17.67 3.72
CA ARG A 226 -18.10 18.58 4.73
C ARG A 226 -19.52 18.20 5.16
N LEU A 227 -20.31 17.58 4.28
CA LEU A 227 -21.66 17.12 4.62
C LEU A 227 -21.63 15.84 5.48
N VAL A 228 -20.68 14.95 5.23
CA VAL A 228 -20.56 13.66 5.93
C VAL A 228 -19.77 13.78 7.24
N GLU A 229 -18.84 14.73 7.33
CA GLU A 229 -17.95 14.91 8.47
C GLU A 229 -18.68 15.03 9.83
N PRO A 230 -19.77 15.80 9.99
CA PRO A 230 -20.48 15.88 11.27
C PRO A 230 -21.02 14.52 11.75
N LEU A 231 -21.49 13.67 10.84
CA LEU A 231 -21.96 12.32 11.18
C LEU A 231 -20.80 11.44 11.65
N VAL A 232 -19.65 11.52 10.98
CA VAL A 232 -18.45 10.78 11.39
C VAL A 232 -17.93 11.28 12.75
N ARG A 233 -17.89 12.60 12.97
CA ARG A 233 -17.52 13.18 14.27
C ARG A 233 -18.47 12.71 15.37
N TYR A 234 -19.78 12.72 15.11
CA TYR A 234 -20.76 12.23 16.07
C TYR A 234 -20.53 10.76 16.44
N TRP A 235 -20.29 9.90 15.43
CA TRP A 235 -19.98 8.50 15.67
C TRP A 235 -18.66 8.32 16.43
N MET A 236 -17.58 9.02 16.06
CA MET A 236 -16.30 8.92 16.79
C MET A 236 -16.47 9.33 18.26
N ARG A 237 -17.20 10.42 18.53
CA ARG A 237 -17.49 10.87 19.89
C ARG A 237 -18.30 9.85 20.68
N SER A 238 -19.22 9.11 20.04
CA SER A 238 -19.99 8.07 20.73
C SER A 238 -19.19 6.81 21.07
N GLN A 239 -17.98 6.66 20.53
CA GLN A 239 -17.07 5.56 20.84
C GLN A 239 -16.08 5.90 21.97
N ILE A 240 -15.99 7.16 22.38
CA ILE A 240 -15.01 7.63 23.37
C ILE A 240 -15.79 7.96 24.64
N SER A 241 -15.45 7.25 25.73
CA SER A 241 -16.16 7.41 27.00
C SER A 241 -15.52 8.49 27.89
N ASP A 242 -14.23 8.73 27.72
CA ASP A 242 -13.46 9.74 28.46
C ASP A 242 -13.55 11.13 27.77
N PRO A 243 -14.11 12.16 28.43
CA PRO A 243 -14.20 13.51 27.89
C PRO A 243 -12.84 14.15 27.56
N ASP A 244 -11.80 13.84 28.33
CA ASP A 244 -10.47 14.45 28.15
C ASP A 244 -9.79 13.92 26.88
N LEU A 245 -10.15 12.70 26.45
CA LEU A 245 -9.67 12.11 25.20
C LEU A 245 -10.39 12.66 23.95
N LEU A 246 -11.56 13.29 24.09
CA LEU A 246 -12.33 13.78 22.93
C LEU A 246 -11.57 14.85 22.14
N GLU A 247 -10.88 15.76 22.83
CA GLU A 247 -10.11 16.82 22.17
C GLU A 247 -8.84 16.27 21.51
N THR A 248 -8.22 15.24 22.10
CA THR A 248 -7.01 14.60 21.58
C THR A 248 -7.29 13.66 20.39
N LEU A 249 -8.41 12.93 20.39
CA LEU A 249 -8.67 11.86 19.42
C LEU A 249 -9.42 12.32 18.16
N ILE A 250 -10.03 13.51 18.17
CA ILE A 250 -10.85 14.01 17.06
C ILE A 250 -10.00 14.88 16.12
N PRO A 251 -9.84 14.50 14.83
CA PRO A 251 -9.03 15.27 13.88
C PRO A 251 -9.54 16.70 13.60
N ASP A 252 -8.59 17.59 13.35
CA ASP A 252 -8.79 19.00 12.99
C ASP A 252 -8.70 19.26 11.47
N TYR A 253 -8.30 18.26 10.69
CA TYR A 253 -8.23 18.32 9.22
C TYR A 253 -9.42 17.64 8.54
N ALA A 254 -9.64 17.94 7.26
CA ALA A 254 -10.81 17.47 6.52
C ALA A 254 -10.90 15.93 6.44
N LEU A 255 -12.12 15.40 6.58
CA LEU A 255 -12.41 13.97 6.39
C LEU A 255 -11.88 13.46 5.04
N GLY A 256 -11.07 12.40 5.08
CA GLY A 256 -10.49 11.78 3.89
C GLY A 256 -9.16 12.38 3.39
N CYS A 257 -8.66 13.47 4.00
CA CYS A 257 -7.35 14.04 3.64
C CYS A 257 -6.20 13.05 3.87
N LYS A 258 -6.25 12.30 4.98
CA LYS A 258 -5.43 11.11 5.22
C LYS A 258 -6.27 9.84 5.01
N ARG A 259 -5.62 8.67 5.00
CA ARG A 259 -6.32 7.37 4.95
C ARG A 259 -7.32 7.28 6.11
N ILE A 260 -8.59 7.05 5.77
CA ILE A 260 -9.64 6.77 6.74
C ILE A 260 -9.41 5.35 7.27
N LEU A 261 -9.47 5.19 8.59
CA LEU A 261 -9.25 3.94 9.27
C LEU A 261 -10.60 3.31 9.64
N HIS A 262 -10.74 2.01 9.42
CA HIS A 262 -11.96 1.27 9.71
C HIS A 262 -11.75 0.46 11.00
N SER A 263 -12.47 0.80 12.06
CA SER A 263 -12.44 0.02 13.30
C SER A 263 -13.67 0.31 14.16
N ASP A 264 -14.20 -0.74 14.80
CA ASP A 264 -15.27 -0.62 15.80
C ASP A 264 -14.72 -0.74 17.23
N THR A 265 -13.42 -1.03 17.39
CA THR A 265 -12.79 -1.34 18.69
C THR A 265 -11.66 -0.40 19.07
N TYR A 266 -11.08 0.33 18.10
CA TYR A 266 -9.92 1.18 18.36
C TYR A 266 -10.22 2.33 19.31
N LEU A 267 -11.20 3.19 18.99
CA LEU A 267 -11.52 4.33 19.85
C LEU A 267 -11.99 3.91 21.25
N PRO A 268 -12.86 2.89 21.42
CA PRO A 268 -13.25 2.42 22.75
C PRO A 268 -12.06 1.95 23.59
N VAL A 269 -11.14 1.19 23.00
CA VAL A 269 -9.96 0.66 23.71
C VAL A 269 -9.06 1.77 24.26
N LEU A 270 -9.04 2.96 23.64
CA LEU A 270 -8.24 4.07 24.15
C LEU A 270 -8.76 4.67 25.45
N SER A 271 -10.02 4.39 25.83
CA SER A 271 -10.61 4.80 27.11
C SER A 271 -10.43 3.75 28.22
N GLU A 272 -9.77 2.62 27.95
CA GLU A 272 -9.54 1.58 28.95
C GLU A 272 -8.49 2.01 29.98
N PRO A 273 -8.61 1.59 31.26
CA PRO A 273 -7.79 2.11 32.36
C PRO A 273 -6.30 1.75 32.27
N ASN A 274 -5.95 0.71 31.50
CA ASN A 274 -4.55 0.33 31.25
C ASN A 274 -3.97 0.96 29.97
N VAL A 275 -4.65 1.96 29.39
CA VAL A 275 -4.18 2.68 28.20
C VAL A 275 -3.94 4.15 28.52
N THR A 276 -2.78 4.65 28.11
CA THR A 276 -2.45 6.07 28.17
C THR A 276 -2.21 6.60 26.75
N VAL A 277 -2.88 7.69 26.39
CA VAL A 277 -2.67 8.37 25.10
C VAL A 277 -1.80 9.60 25.32
N VAL A 278 -0.63 9.60 24.70
CA VAL A 278 0.28 10.75 24.70
C VAL A 278 -0.02 11.59 23.48
N ASP A 279 -0.43 12.84 23.69
CA ASP A 279 -0.69 13.80 22.62
C ASP A 279 0.62 14.39 22.10
N GLY A 280 1.21 13.69 21.14
CA GLY A 280 2.39 14.11 20.44
C GLY A 280 3.30 12.98 19.99
N ALA A 281 4.38 13.36 19.30
CA ALA A 281 5.37 12.40 18.83
C ALA A 281 6.26 11.90 19.99
N ALA A 282 6.63 10.62 19.94
CA ALA A 282 7.78 10.11 20.69
C ALA A 282 9.03 10.94 20.34
N ARG A 283 9.81 11.32 21.35
CA ARG A 283 10.95 12.24 21.22
C ARG A 283 12.29 11.56 21.46
N GLU A 284 12.39 10.74 22.50
CA GLU A 284 13.64 10.11 22.91
C GLU A 284 13.36 8.74 23.53
N VAL A 285 14.28 7.81 23.31
CA VAL A 285 14.28 6.48 23.92
C VAL A 285 15.33 6.46 25.04
N HIS A 286 14.93 5.93 26.18
CA HIS A 286 15.74 5.74 27.39
C HIS A 286 15.90 4.24 27.66
N PRO A 287 16.83 3.81 28.53
CA PRO A 287 16.98 2.39 28.86
C PRO A 287 15.68 1.71 29.27
N GLU A 288 14.87 2.41 30.07
CA GLU A 288 13.63 1.92 30.66
C GLU A 288 12.39 2.11 29.76
N GLY A 289 12.45 2.91 28.67
CA GLY A 289 11.23 3.25 27.91
C GLY A 289 11.36 4.39 26.89
N VAL A 290 10.25 5.08 26.64
CA VAL A 290 10.14 6.14 25.61
C VAL A 290 9.49 7.38 26.19
N SER A 291 10.07 8.56 25.91
CA SER A 291 9.49 9.84 26.32
C SER A 291 8.84 10.58 25.15
N GLY A 292 7.79 11.34 25.47
CA GLY A 292 7.10 12.26 24.58
C GLY A 292 6.98 13.65 25.19
N PRO A 293 6.19 14.57 24.60
CA PRO A 293 5.81 15.81 25.28
C PRO A 293 5.07 15.52 26.61
N GLU A 294 5.03 16.52 27.49
CA GLU A 294 4.40 16.41 28.82
C GLU A 294 2.86 16.31 28.77
N GLY A 295 2.25 16.53 27.60
CA GLY A 295 0.81 16.33 27.39
C GLY A 295 0.43 14.86 27.44
N VAL A 296 -0.23 14.45 28.53
CA VAL A 296 -0.77 13.10 28.73
C VAL A 296 -2.27 13.22 28.94
N SER A 297 -3.06 12.47 28.16
CA SER A 297 -4.49 12.30 28.37
C SER A 297 -4.78 10.88 28.87
N GLY A 298 -5.62 10.76 29.90
CA GLY A 298 -5.86 9.50 30.64
C GLY A 298 -5.04 9.40 31.93
N PRO A 299 -5.05 8.24 32.62
CA PRO A 299 -4.26 8.05 33.84
C PRO A 299 -2.77 8.27 33.57
N ALA A 300 -2.06 8.88 34.53
CA ALA A 300 -0.62 9.10 34.45
C ALA A 300 0.10 7.74 34.32
N GLY A 301 0.40 7.37 33.08
CA GLY A 301 1.03 6.10 32.74
C GLY A 301 2.54 6.14 33.00
N PRO A 302 3.18 5.00 33.29
CA PRO A 302 4.62 4.90 33.32
C PRO A 302 5.20 5.30 31.96
N ARG A 303 6.32 6.05 31.96
CA ARG A 303 7.13 6.28 30.74
C ARG A 303 7.95 5.05 30.36
N ASP A 304 7.97 4.08 31.26
CA ASP A 304 8.69 2.85 31.12
C ASP A 304 7.91 1.89 30.20
N ALA A 305 8.64 1.22 29.33
CA ALA A 305 8.10 0.22 28.44
C ALA A 305 9.12 -0.91 28.31
N ASP A 306 8.66 -2.16 28.38
CA ASP A 306 9.51 -3.32 28.12
C ASP A 306 9.59 -3.62 26.61
N VAL A 307 8.63 -3.06 25.85
CA VAL A 307 8.50 -3.26 24.41
C VAL A 307 8.10 -1.97 23.70
N ILE A 308 8.77 -1.67 22.58
CA ILE A 308 8.41 -0.59 21.66
C ILE A 308 7.95 -1.19 20.34
N VAL A 309 6.73 -0.86 19.92
CA VAL A 309 6.16 -1.25 18.63
C VAL A 309 6.06 -0.02 17.73
N TYR A 310 6.83 -0.01 16.64
CA TYR A 310 6.75 1.06 15.63
C TYR A 310 5.61 0.78 14.64
N CYS A 311 4.55 1.58 14.74
CA CYS A 311 3.41 1.66 13.83
C CYS A 311 3.53 2.89 12.91
N THR A 312 4.74 3.15 12.46
CA THR A 312 5.19 4.38 11.78
C THR A 312 5.05 4.33 10.26
N GLY A 313 4.56 3.21 9.72
CA GLY A 313 4.22 3.07 8.30
C GLY A 313 5.43 2.70 7.43
N PHE A 314 5.39 3.11 6.17
CA PHE A 314 6.34 2.67 5.15
C PHE A 314 6.81 3.85 4.29
N GLN A 315 7.94 3.69 3.61
CA GLN A 315 8.45 4.66 2.64
C GLN A 315 7.63 4.60 1.33
N SER A 316 6.42 5.16 1.31
CA SER A 316 5.47 5.00 0.19
C SER A 316 5.77 5.86 -1.05
N THR A 317 6.42 7.01 -0.90
CA THR A 317 6.77 7.91 -2.02
C THR A 317 8.13 7.58 -2.65
N LYS A 318 8.96 6.82 -1.92
CA LYS A 318 10.28 6.37 -2.38
C LYS A 318 10.20 4.88 -2.66
N MET A 319 9.91 4.51 -3.92
CA MET A 319 9.99 3.11 -4.32
C MET A 319 11.44 2.64 -4.08
N PRO A 320 11.73 1.72 -3.15
CA PRO A 320 13.12 1.44 -2.75
C PRO A 320 14.00 1.00 -3.93
N LEU A 321 13.42 0.25 -4.86
CA LEU A 321 14.10 -0.23 -6.06
C LEU A 321 14.41 0.88 -7.08
N SER A 322 13.87 2.10 -6.95
CA SER A 322 14.16 3.19 -7.88
C SER A 322 15.63 3.63 -7.85
N HIS A 323 16.33 3.45 -6.72
CA HIS A 323 17.76 3.72 -6.61
C HIS A 323 18.63 2.67 -7.32
N SER A 324 18.06 1.51 -7.63
CA SER A 324 18.74 0.37 -8.23
C SER A 324 18.38 0.15 -9.70
N ILE A 325 17.44 0.94 -10.25
CA ILE A 325 16.99 0.83 -11.64
C ILE A 325 17.60 1.98 -12.44
N TYR A 326 18.40 1.64 -13.45
CA TYR A 326 19.14 2.59 -14.29
C TYR A 326 18.64 2.50 -15.72
N GLY A 327 18.13 3.62 -16.24
CA GLY A 327 17.61 3.74 -17.60
C GLY A 327 18.71 4.13 -18.60
N ARG A 328 18.32 4.89 -19.63
CA ARG A 328 19.26 5.46 -20.60
C ARG A 328 20.33 6.30 -19.90
N GLU A 329 21.51 6.37 -20.51
CA GLU A 329 22.66 7.16 -20.01
C GLU A 329 23.11 6.78 -18.58
N GLY A 330 22.71 5.60 -18.09
CA GLY A 330 23.04 5.15 -16.73
C GLY A 330 22.36 5.97 -15.62
N ARG A 331 21.29 6.71 -15.91
CA ARG A 331 20.57 7.53 -14.92
C ARG A 331 19.67 6.67 -14.04
N ALA A 332 19.74 6.85 -12.73
CA ALA A 332 18.87 6.14 -11.81
C ALA A 332 17.42 6.67 -11.84
N LEU A 333 16.44 5.78 -11.68
CA LEU A 333 15.03 6.14 -11.64
C LEU A 333 14.73 7.11 -10.49
N ALA A 334 15.39 6.92 -9.34
CA ALA A 334 15.32 7.84 -8.21
C ALA A 334 15.78 9.27 -8.57
N GLU A 335 16.86 9.42 -9.35
CA GLU A 335 17.35 10.74 -9.78
C GLU A 335 16.36 11.43 -10.72
N THR A 336 15.70 10.65 -11.58
CA THR A 336 14.70 11.17 -12.52
C THR A 336 13.43 11.63 -11.80
N TRP A 337 13.04 10.94 -10.73
CA TRP A 337 11.86 11.28 -9.95
C TRP A 337 12.12 12.36 -8.90
N GLY A 338 13.32 12.42 -8.32
CA GLY A 338 13.57 13.19 -7.11
C GLY A 338 12.53 12.85 -6.04
N ASP A 339 11.90 13.88 -5.46
CA ASP A 339 10.82 13.71 -4.48
C ASP A 339 9.40 13.70 -5.08
N SER A 340 9.26 13.80 -6.41
CA SER A 340 7.95 13.84 -7.09
C SER A 340 7.87 12.79 -8.22
N PRO A 341 7.60 11.51 -7.88
CA PRO A 341 7.47 10.45 -8.86
C PRO A 341 6.42 10.73 -9.95
N ARG A 342 6.78 10.39 -11.20
CA ARG A 342 5.95 10.62 -12.39
C ARG A 342 6.08 9.44 -13.35
N ALA A 343 4.95 8.96 -13.85
CA ALA A 343 4.90 7.91 -14.86
C ALA A 343 3.74 8.14 -15.82
N HIS A 344 3.92 7.76 -17.08
CA HIS A 344 2.83 7.69 -18.04
C HIS A 344 1.91 6.52 -17.66
N LEU A 345 0.60 6.81 -17.53
CA LEU A 345 -0.42 5.85 -17.10
C LEU A 345 -0.10 5.15 -15.76
N GLY A 346 0.75 5.75 -14.94
CA GLY A 346 1.27 5.12 -13.71
C GLY A 346 2.09 3.85 -13.94
N THR A 347 2.42 3.53 -15.20
CA THR A 347 2.91 2.20 -15.61
C THR A 347 4.26 2.26 -16.34
N THR A 348 4.53 3.26 -17.16
CA THR A 348 5.80 3.35 -17.92
C THR A 348 6.47 4.71 -17.70
N VAL A 349 7.80 4.77 -17.81
CA VAL A 349 8.57 6.00 -17.54
C VAL A 349 9.45 6.35 -18.73
N ALA A 350 9.36 7.59 -19.21
CA ALA A 350 10.25 8.11 -20.26
C ALA A 350 11.71 8.10 -19.77
N GLY A 351 12.64 7.66 -20.60
CA GLY A 351 14.03 7.37 -20.25
C GLY A 351 14.30 5.93 -19.78
N TYR A 352 13.26 5.09 -19.66
CA TYR A 352 13.37 3.71 -19.15
C TYR A 352 12.63 2.73 -20.09
N PRO A 353 13.24 2.37 -21.24
CA PRO A 353 12.60 1.50 -22.22
C PRO A 353 12.25 0.13 -21.63
N ASN A 354 11.10 -0.42 -22.02
CA ASN A 354 10.60 -1.72 -21.55
C ASN A 354 10.51 -1.89 -20.01
N LEU A 355 10.57 -0.80 -19.25
CA LEU A 355 10.27 -0.78 -17.82
C LEU A 355 8.77 -0.58 -17.62
N PHE A 356 8.16 -1.49 -16.86
CA PHE A 356 6.76 -1.42 -16.48
C PHE A 356 6.64 -1.47 -14.96
N LEU A 357 5.85 -0.57 -14.39
CA LEU A 357 5.60 -0.45 -12.96
C LEU A 357 4.17 -0.90 -12.67
N LEU A 358 4.02 -1.92 -11.83
CA LEU A 358 2.74 -2.18 -11.18
C LEU A 358 2.68 -1.31 -9.93
N ARG A 359 1.53 -0.68 -9.67
CA ARG A 359 1.36 0.25 -8.55
C ARG A 359 2.34 1.43 -8.58
N GLY A 360 2.67 1.94 -9.77
CA GLY A 360 3.49 3.14 -9.93
C GLY A 360 2.77 4.44 -9.51
N PRO A 361 3.38 5.60 -9.76
CA PRO A 361 2.83 6.90 -9.37
C PRO A 361 1.39 7.12 -9.84
N ASN A 362 0.58 7.79 -9.03
CA ASN A 362 -0.82 8.11 -9.31
C ASN A 362 -1.73 6.89 -9.63
N THR A 363 -1.47 5.73 -9.01
CA THR A 363 -2.32 4.52 -9.14
C THR A 363 -2.97 4.09 -7.82
N GLY A 364 -2.61 4.71 -6.69
CA GLY A 364 -3.19 4.42 -5.39
C GLY A 364 -4.67 4.85 -5.28
N LEU A 365 -5.42 4.18 -4.41
CA LEU A 365 -6.84 4.48 -4.17
C LEU A 365 -7.10 4.67 -2.68
N GLY A 366 -8.07 5.53 -2.36
CA GLY A 366 -8.60 5.71 -1.00
C GLY A 366 -9.94 5.02 -0.75
N HIS A 367 -10.65 4.58 -1.80
CA HIS A 367 -12.06 4.19 -1.72
C HIS A 367 -12.38 2.77 -2.19
N ASN A 368 -11.58 2.18 -3.08
CA ASN A 368 -11.89 0.90 -3.73
C ASN A 368 -10.72 -0.11 -3.66
N SER A 369 -10.98 -1.36 -4.05
CA SER A 369 -9.95 -2.38 -4.17
C SER A 369 -8.91 -1.97 -5.20
N ILE A 370 -7.66 -2.28 -4.91
CA ILE A 370 -6.55 -2.00 -5.81
C ILE A 370 -6.39 -3.07 -6.91
N LEU A 371 -6.96 -4.27 -6.72
CA LEU A 371 -6.77 -5.37 -7.67
C LEU A 371 -7.23 -5.01 -9.10
N PRO A 372 -8.38 -4.34 -9.32
CA PRO A 372 -8.76 -3.89 -10.66
C PRO A 372 -7.79 -2.89 -11.30
N MET A 373 -7.06 -2.10 -10.50
CA MET A 373 -6.03 -1.20 -11.01
C MET A 373 -4.84 -2.00 -11.52
N ILE A 374 -4.38 -2.97 -10.71
CA ILE A 374 -3.27 -3.86 -11.06
C ILE A 374 -3.63 -4.68 -12.31
N GLU A 375 -4.84 -5.24 -12.37
CA GLU A 375 -5.31 -6.01 -13.54
C GLU A 375 -5.34 -5.14 -14.81
N ALA A 376 -5.77 -3.87 -14.72
CA ALA A 376 -5.73 -2.95 -15.87
C ALA A 376 -4.29 -2.65 -16.33
N GLN A 377 -3.36 -2.46 -15.39
CA GLN A 377 -1.94 -2.29 -15.73
C GLN A 377 -1.36 -3.56 -16.37
N ILE A 378 -1.73 -4.75 -15.90
CA ILE A 378 -1.29 -6.01 -16.49
C ILE A 378 -1.81 -6.13 -17.92
N GLU A 379 -3.08 -5.84 -18.19
CA GLU A 379 -3.62 -5.87 -19.56
C GLU A 379 -2.87 -4.91 -20.49
N HIS A 380 -2.57 -3.69 -20.02
CA HIS A 380 -1.74 -2.72 -20.75
C HIS A 380 -0.36 -3.28 -21.10
N ILE A 381 0.32 -3.86 -20.12
CA ILE A 381 1.66 -4.45 -20.27
C ILE A 381 1.60 -5.61 -21.27
N LEU A 382 0.60 -6.48 -21.16
CA LEU A 382 0.41 -7.58 -22.11
C LEU A 382 0.13 -7.06 -23.52
N GLY A 383 -0.64 -5.97 -23.66
CA GLY A 383 -0.83 -5.27 -24.94
C GLY A 383 0.47 -4.76 -25.55
N ALA A 384 1.32 -4.12 -24.73
CA ALA A 384 2.64 -3.65 -25.15
C ALA A 384 3.55 -4.80 -25.59
N LEU A 385 3.64 -5.87 -24.79
CA LEU A 385 4.47 -7.04 -25.11
C LEU A 385 3.99 -7.79 -26.35
N ARG A 386 2.67 -7.90 -26.57
CA ARG A 386 2.09 -8.44 -27.81
C ARG A 386 2.48 -7.59 -29.01
N HIS A 387 2.28 -6.27 -28.92
CA HIS A 387 2.66 -5.34 -29.99
C HIS A 387 4.16 -5.44 -30.34
N MET A 388 5.03 -5.58 -29.33
CA MET A 388 6.47 -5.81 -29.56
C MET A 388 6.74 -7.11 -30.30
N GLY A 389 6.05 -8.20 -29.94
CA GLY A 389 6.13 -9.49 -30.61
C GLY A 389 5.65 -9.43 -32.05
N ASP A 390 4.49 -8.83 -32.29
CA ASP A 390 3.82 -8.79 -33.60
C ASP A 390 4.57 -7.90 -34.61
N THR A 391 5.20 -6.82 -34.14
CA THR A 391 5.90 -5.85 -35.00
C THR A 391 7.42 -6.05 -35.04
N GLY A 392 7.97 -6.94 -34.21
CA GLY A 392 9.41 -7.21 -34.14
C GLY A 392 10.25 -6.03 -33.65
N ILE A 393 9.67 -5.09 -32.90
CA ILE A 393 10.43 -4.00 -32.27
C ILE A 393 11.11 -4.49 -30.99
N ALA A 394 12.28 -3.91 -30.68
CA ALA A 394 13.07 -4.31 -29.52
C ALA A 394 12.53 -3.68 -28.23
N ALA A 395 12.06 -2.44 -28.30
CA ALA A 395 11.56 -1.74 -27.13
C ALA A 395 10.45 -0.73 -27.43
N VAL A 396 9.64 -0.51 -26.40
CA VAL A 396 8.65 0.56 -26.28
C VAL A 396 9.04 1.48 -25.13
N GLU A 397 8.89 2.78 -25.35
CA GLU A 397 9.19 3.81 -24.35
C GLU A 397 8.13 4.93 -24.49
N PRO A 398 7.49 5.39 -23.42
CA PRO A 398 6.48 6.42 -23.55
C PRO A 398 7.13 7.71 -24.05
N ARG A 399 6.49 8.39 -25.02
CA ARG A 399 6.96 9.71 -25.46
C ARG A 399 6.95 10.66 -24.26
N ALA A 400 8.01 11.44 -24.07
CA ALA A 400 8.09 12.40 -22.95
C ALA A 400 6.89 13.37 -22.92
N ALA A 401 6.41 13.81 -24.09
CA ALA A 401 5.21 14.64 -24.21
C ALA A 401 3.92 13.93 -23.75
N ALA A 402 3.78 12.64 -24.04
CA ALA A 402 2.64 11.82 -23.61
C ALA A 402 2.64 11.61 -22.09
N GLN A 403 3.80 11.34 -21.50
CA GLN A 403 3.98 11.31 -20.04
C GLN A 403 3.60 12.65 -19.41
N ALA A 404 4.18 13.75 -19.90
CA ALA A 404 3.94 15.07 -19.34
C ALA A 404 2.46 15.50 -19.45
N ARG A 405 1.79 15.19 -20.57
CA ARG A 405 0.37 15.46 -20.75
C ARG A 405 -0.50 14.66 -19.78
N PHE A 406 -0.22 13.36 -19.61
CA PHE A 406 -0.94 12.52 -18.66
C PHE A 406 -0.78 13.05 -17.24
N VAL A 407 0.45 13.34 -16.82
CA VAL A 407 0.75 13.84 -15.47
C VAL A 407 0.05 15.18 -15.22
N ARG A 408 0.12 16.15 -16.14
CA ARG A 408 -0.60 17.42 -16.01
C ARG A 408 -2.12 17.22 -15.90
N GLN A 409 -2.68 16.22 -16.57
CA GLN A 409 -4.10 15.93 -16.49
C GLN A 409 -4.50 15.37 -15.12
N VAL A 410 -3.69 14.46 -14.57
CA VAL A 410 -3.90 13.91 -13.23
C VAL A 410 -3.72 14.98 -12.14
N ASP A 411 -2.73 15.85 -12.30
CA ASP A 411 -2.48 16.96 -11.37
C ASP A 411 -3.71 17.89 -11.35
N ARG A 412 -4.25 18.28 -12.52
CA ARG A 412 -5.49 19.07 -12.62
C ARG A 412 -6.72 18.41 -11.99
N TRP A 413 -6.84 17.08 -12.08
CA TRP A 413 -7.94 16.37 -11.41
C TRP A 413 -7.76 16.27 -9.90
N SER A 414 -6.52 16.42 -9.41
CA SER A 414 -6.22 16.38 -7.98
C SER A 414 -6.48 17.73 -7.30
N GLU A 415 -6.45 18.83 -8.04
CA GLU A 415 -6.80 20.16 -7.54
C GLU A 415 -8.22 20.19 -6.95
N GLY A 416 -8.39 20.76 -5.77
CA GLY A 416 -9.68 20.86 -5.09
C GLY A 416 -10.15 19.59 -4.38
N THR A 417 -9.42 18.48 -4.50
CA THR A 417 -9.73 17.24 -3.75
C THR A 417 -9.45 17.42 -2.25
N VAL A 418 -9.98 16.52 -1.42
CA VAL A 418 -9.65 16.54 0.02
C VAL A 418 -8.17 16.28 0.29
N TRP A 419 -7.44 15.68 -0.64
CA TRP A 419 -6.03 15.35 -0.43
C TRP A 419 -5.12 16.56 -0.58
N THR A 420 -5.39 17.47 -1.53
CA THR A 420 -4.57 18.67 -1.75
C THR A 420 -5.00 19.83 -0.85
N ASP A 421 -6.32 19.98 -0.61
CA ASP A 421 -6.86 21.15 0.07
C ASP A 421 -7.48 20.82 1.43
N GLY A 422 -7.30 19.60 1.94
CA GLY A 422 -7.89 19.14 3.20
C GLY A 422 -7.19 19.65 4.46
N GLY A 423 -6.12 20.44 4.33
CA GLY A 423 -5.40 21.03 5.46
C GLY A 423 -4.53 20.05 6.24
N CYS A 424 -4.26 18.84 5.71
CA CYS A 424 -3.40 17.86 6.36
C CYS A 424 -2.06 17.70 5.63
N ARG A 425 -1.03 17.26 6.37
CA ARG A 425 0.17 16.68 5.79
C ARG A 425 0.01 15.17 5.67
N SER A 426 -0.13 14.67 4.45
CA SER A 426 -0.24 13.24 4.14
C SER A 426 0.94 12.78 3.30
N TRP A 427 1.29 11.51 3.40
CA TRP A 427 2.30 10.85 2.56
C TRP A 427 1.89 10.73 1.08
N TYR A 428 0.66 11.13 0.73
CA TYR A 428 0.19 11.22 -0.66
C TYR A 428 0.85 12.37 -1.43
N LEU A 429 1.23 13.42 -0.71
CA LEU A 429 1.75 14.66 -1.28
C LEU A 429 3.27 14.70 -1.22
N ASP A 430 3.87 15.24 -2.28
CA ASP A 430 5.29 15.60 -2.27
C ASP A 430 5.53 16.93 -1.53
N ALA A 431 6.80 17.35 -1.46
CA ALA A 431 7.21 18.59 -0.80
C ALA A 431 6.58 19.86 -1.40
N THR A 432 6.08 19.80 -2.64
CA THR A 432 5.39 20.91 -3.33
C THR A 432 3.87 20.89 -3.14
N GLY A 433 3.34 19.89 -2.42
CA GLY A 433 1.89 19.70 -2.24
C GLY A 433 1.20 18.99 -3.41
N ARG A 434 1.95 18.47 -4.40
CA ARG A 434 1.38 17.70 -5.52
C ARG A 434 1.06 16.28 -5.06
N ASN A 435 -0.11 15.79 -5.45
CA ASN A 435 -0.46 14.38 -5.29
C ASN A 435 0.37 13.48 -6.23
N ALA A 436 1.35 12.76 -5.67
CA ALA A 436 2.22 11.86 -6.43
C ALA A 436 1.76 10.38 -6.38
N VAL A 437 0.82 10.06 -5.49
CA VAL A 437 0.48 8.67 -5.13
C VAL A 437 -0.88 8.25 -5.65
N LEU A 438 -1.90 9.08 -5.42
CA LEU A 438 -3.30 8.67 -5.58
C LEU A 438 -3.84 9.00 -6.97
N TRP A 439 -4.75 8.15 -7.42
CA TRP A 439 -5.57 8.37 -8.61
C TRP A 439 -6.85 9.14 -8.23
N PRO A 440 -7.10 10.33 -8.79
CA PRO A 440 -8.20 11.22 -8.39
C PRO A 440 -9.52 10.98 -9.13
N ARG A 441 -9.75 9.78 -9.67
CA ARG A 441 -10.97 9.44 -10.40
C ARG A 441 -11.43 8.02 -10.07
N SER A 442 -12.54 7.59 -10.66
CA SER A 442 -13.07 6.23 -10.49
C SER A 442 -12.14 5.15 -11.03
N VAL A 443 -12.29 3.93 -10.52
CA VAL A 443 -11.61 2.74 -11.09
C VAL A 443 -12.01 2.54 -12.55
N ALA A 444 -13.28 2.77 -12.88
CA ALA A 444 -13.75 2.69 -14.26
C ALA A 444 -13.05 3.70 -15.18
N ALA A 445 -12.79 4.92 -14.71
CA ALA A 445 -12.03 5.92 -15.46
C ALA A 445 -10.57 5.50 -15.65
N PHE A 446 -9.94 4.91 -14.63
CA PHE A 446 -8.59 4.37 -14.76
C PHE A 446 -8.53 3.25 -15.79
N ARG A 447 -9.41 2.24 -15.69
CA ARG A 447 -9.47 1.12 -16.62
C ARG A 447 -9.64 1.58 -18.06
N ARG A 448 -10.58 2.50 -18.33
CA ARG A 448 -10.77 3.05 -19.68
C ARG A 448 -9.53 3.75 -20.23
N ARG A 449 -8.69 4.31 -19.35
CA ARG A 449 -7.49 5.05 -19.75
C ARG A 449 -6.26 4.17 -19.91
N VAL A 450 -6.18 3.09 -19.14
CA VAL A 450 -4.96 2.28 -18.99
C VAL A 450 -5.02 0.94 -19.71
N THR A 451 -6.17 0.25 -19.76
CA THR A 451 -6.23 -1.15 -20.22
C THR A 451 -5.68 -1.35 -21.64
N ASP A 452 -6.02 -0.47 -22.58
CA ASP A 452 -5.66 -0.64 -23.99
C ASP A 452 -4.32 0.04 -24.28
N PHE A 453 -3.36 -0.75 -24.77
CA PHE A 453 -2.07 -0.23 -25.22
C PHE A 453 -2.24 0.56 -26.53
N ASP A 454 -1.94 1.86 -26.49
CA ASP A 454 -1.94 2.75 -27.65
C ASP A 454 -0.51 3.02 -28.14
N PRO A 455 -0.05 2.40 -29.25
CA PRO A 455 1.30 2.61 -29.78
C PRO A 455 1.61 4.07 -30.15
N SER A 456 0.59 4.90 -30.41
CA SER A 456 0.78 6.31 -30.77
C SER A 456 1.27 7.18 -29.59
N GLU A 457 1.24 6.66 -28.38
CA GLU A 457 1.81 7.31 -27.19
C GLU A 457 3.28 6.90 -26.94
N TYR A 458 3.80 5.89 -27.66
CA TYR A 458 5.13 5.30 -27.44
C TYR A 458 6.09 5.49 -28.61
N ALA A 459 7.34 5.82 -28.29
CA ALA A 459 8.45 5.68 -29.21
C ALA A 459 8.81 4.20 -29.37
N THR A 460 9.05 3.77 -30.61
CA THR A 460 9.42 2.38 -30.93
C THR A 460 10.88 2.31 -31.35
N ILE A 461 11.60 1.32 -30.80
CA ILE A 461 13.05 1.18 -30.99
C ILE A 461 13.30 -0.17 -31.67
N ARG A 462 13.76 -0.17 -32.92
CA ARG A 462 13.96 -1.38 -33.77
C ARG A 462 15.31 -2.02 -33.54
N HIS A 463 15.42 -3.34 -33.38
CA HIS A 463 16.67 -4.06 -33.12
C HIS A 463 17.87 -3.53 -33.91
N THR A 464 19.02 -3.40 -33.23
CA THR A 464 20.31 -3.15 -33.87
C THR A 464 20.60 -4.34 -34.80
N ARG A 465 20.73 -4.07 -36.10
CA ARG A 465 21.25 -5.07 -37.04
C ARG A 465 22.70 -5.34 -36.63
N ARG A 466 22.98 -6.48 -35.98
CA ARG A 466 24.37 -6.96 -35.87
C ARG A 466 24.90 -7.10 -37.30
N PRO A 467 26.06 -6.53 -37.67
CA PRO A 467 26.72 -6.88 -38.91
C PRO A 467 26.88 -8.41 -38.91
N ALA A 468 26.48 -9.08 -39.99
CA ALA A 468 26.77 -10.49 -40.15
C ALA A 468 28.29 -10.65 -39.98
N ALA A 469 28.71 -11.52 -39.06
CA ALA A 469 30.12 -11.87 -38.94
C ALA A 469 30.59 -12.29 -40.34
N ALA A 470 31.56 -11.56 -40.89
CA ALA A 470 32.22 -11.95 -42.12
C ALA A 470 32.79 -13.34 -41.88
N ARG A 471 32.32 -14.32 -42.64
CA ARG A 471 32.77 -15.71 -42.59
C ARG A 471 34.18 -15.83 -43.14
#